data_AF-A0AAN8E6P0-F1
#
_entry.id   AF-A0AAN8E6P0-F1
#
_cell.length_a   1.000
_cell.length_b   1.000
_cell.length_c   1.000
_cell.angle_alpha   90.00
_cell.angle_beta   90.00
_cell.angle_gamma   90.00
#
_symmetry.space_group_name_H-M   'P 1'
#
loop_
_entity.id
_entity.type
_entity.pdbx_description
1 polymer ?
#
loop_
_entity_poly.entity_id
_entity_poly.type
_entity_poly.pdbx_seq_one_letter_code
_entity_poly.pdbx_strand_id
1 'polypeptide(L)'
;MLQDLGLIGTLRDEDLSPEEPDTEPEEEDEPIVLNRKKKLGTRGVKDFNTNFEFGERDILTDDSWVMADILKQIKNKRTATTLDQKIDKIRKKRKAEFRDVITKLEKDVEAVVRLEREEREFAASEAKLSVAQKRLEGTSTADQSRVWFQTQQERKQSRVSKALQEFDLALRGKKKRQKFLQEGKRKEPTAEERAQFEILKAQMFAERAAKRDRRPKRARAMAEEEEPQRKATNQKGGKGGKKSVFDKELTNTSSKALKHYRAGPSFEDRKRLGIERKRPGGPKFNRKKK
;
A
#
# COMPACT_ATOMS: atom_id res chain seq x y z
N MET A 1 9.29 8.54 44.07
CA MET A 1 10.27 9.13 43.12
C MET A 1 9.75 9.15 41.68
N LEU A 2 9.23 8.05 41.09
CA LEU A 2 8.64 8.11 39.73
C LEU A 2 7.14 8.49 39.70
N GLN A 3 6.39 8.18 40.76
CA GLN A 3 4.96 8.48 40.86
C GLN A 3 4.68 9.95 41.22
N ASP A 4 5.63 10.63 41.87
CA ASP A 4 5.50 12.04 42.29
C ASP A 4 5.60 13.02 41.12
N LEU A 5 5.92 12.52 39.92
CA LEU A 5 6.06 13.29 38.68
C LEU A 5 4.87 13.10 37.72
N GLY A 6 3.76 12.48 38.17
CA GLY A 6 2.59 12.25 37.32
C GLY A 6 2.83 11.27 36.16
N LEU A 7 3.94 10.53 36.17
CA LEU A 7 4.19 9.46 35.21
C LEU A 7 3.40 8.22 35.65
N ILE A 8 2.36 7.91 34.88
CA ILE A 8 1.66 6.63 34.95
C ILE A 8 2.68 5.54 34.65
N GLY A 9 2.83 4.59 35.57
CA GLY A 9 3.78 3.47 35.43
C GLY A 9 3.53 2.69 34.14
N THR A 10 4.59 2.36 33.43
CA THR A 10 4.52 1.52 32.23
C THR A 10 3.90 0.17 32.58
N LEU A 11 2.91 -0.25 31.78
CA LEU A 11 2.31 -1.58 31.82
C LEU A 11 3.43 -2.63 31.78
N ARG A 12 3.38 -3.64 32.65
CA ARG A 12 4.33 -4.76 32.62
C ARG A 12 4.02 -5.61 31.39
N ASP A 13 5.05 -6.12 30.73
CA ASP A 13 4.98 -6.97 29.53
C ASP A 13 4.30 -8.36 29.74
N GLU A 14 3.62 -8.57 30.87
CA GLU A 14 2.99 -9.84 31.27
C GLU A 14 1.47 -9.88 31.03
N ASP A 15 0.85 -8.79 30.57
CA ASP A 15 -0.55 -8.80 30.13
C ASP A 15 -0.62 -9.24 28.66
N LEU A 16 -0.41 -10.54 28.44
CA LEU A 16 -0.61 -11.21 27.15
C LEU A 16 -2.01 -10.90 26.59
N SER A 17 -2.06 -10.25 25.43
CA SER A 17 -3.25 -10.21 24.60
C SER A 17 -3.67 -11.64 24.25
N PRO A 18 -4.96 -12.02 24.37
CA PRO A 18 -5.43 -13.29 23.84
C PRO A 18 -5.15 -13.34 22.34
N GLU A 19 -4.55 -14.44 21.90
CA GLU A 19 -4.27 -14.76 20.50
C GLU A 19 -5.60 -14.89 19.75
N GLU A 20 -5.86 -14.00 18.79
CA GLU A 20 -7.01 -14.14 17.89
C GLU A 20 -6.74 -15.30 16.93
N PRO A 21 -7.69 -16.25 16.75
CA PRO A 21 -7.49 -17.33 15.79
C PRO A 21 -7.50 -16.77 14.36
N ASP A 22 -6.44 -17.10 13.62
CA ASP A 22 -6.35 -16.91 12.17
C ASP A 22 -7.60 -17.49 11.47
N THR A 23 -8.42 -16.61 10.89
CA THR A 23 -9.53 -17.03 10.02
C THR A 23 -9.00 -17.13 8.59
N GLU A 24 -8.62 -18.33 8.20
CA GLU A 24 -8.45 -18.72 6.80
C GLU A 24 -9.80 -18.65 6.08
N PRO A 25 -9.90 -18.11 4.85
CA PRO A 25 -11.06 -18.33 4.01
C PRO A 25 -10.84 -19.61 3.19
N GLU A 26 -11.18 -20.76 3.76
CA GLU A 26 -11.32 -22.03 3.04
C GLU A 26 -12.72 -22.59 3.32
N GLU A 27 -13.70 -22.21 2.51
CA GLU A 27 -14.93 -23.00 2.36
C GLU A 27 -15.20 -23.15 0.86
N GLU A 28 -14.72 -24.27 0.35
CA GLU A 28 -15.10 -24.82 -0.95
C GLU A 28 -16.59 -25.19 -0.95
N ASP A 29 -17.23 -25.05 -2.11
CA ASP A 29 -18.64 -25.33 -2.35
C ASP A 29 -19.05 -26.76 -1.96
N GLU A 30 -19.68 -26.93 -0.80
CA GLU A 30 -20.41 -28.17 -0.50
C GLU A 30 -21.83 -28.16 -1.14
N PRO A 31 -22.23 -29.23 -1.84
CA PRO A 31 -23.55 -29.31 -2.45
C PRO A 31 -24.66 -29.49 -1.38
N ILE A 32 -25.65 -28.61 -1.44
CA ILE A 32 -26.87 -28.63 -0.60
C ILE A 32 -27.59 -29.98 -0.74
N VAL A 33 -27.53 -30.82 0.29
CA VAL A 33 -28.35 -32.04 0.40
C VAL A 33 -29.73 -31.66 0.93
N LEU A 34 -30.72 -31.62 0.02
CA LEU A 34 -32.14 -31.52 0.38
C LEU A 34 -32.60 -32.78 1.11
N ASN A 35 -32.79 -32.67 2.43
CA ASN A 35 -33.42 -33.70 3.25
C ASN A 35 -34.88 -33.92 2.83
N ARG A 36 -35.10 -34.93 1.99
CA ARG A 36 -36.42 -35.41 1.60
C ARG A 36 -37.16 -36.04 2.79
N LYS A 37 -38.35 -35.48 3.08
CA LYS A 37 -39.53 -36.04 3.77
C LYS A 37 -39.31 -37.36 4.53
N LYS A 38 -39.34 -37.29 5.87
CA LYS A 38 -39.68 -38.44 6.71
C LYS A 38 -41.20 -38.62 6.76
N LYS A 39 -41.59 -39.89 6.63
CA LYS A 39 -42.93 -40.42 6.37
C LYS A 39 -43.93 -40.11 7.49
N LEU A 40 -45.17 -39.84 7.07
CA LEU A 40 -46.38 -39.80 7.88
C LEU A 40 -46.52 -41.13 8.64
N GLY A 41 -46.47 -41.07 9.97
CA GLY A 41 -46.75 -42.22 10.82
C GLY A 41 -48.26 -42.52 10.80
N THR A 42 -48.61 -43.73 10.39
CA THR A 42 -49.93 -44.34 10.61
C THR A 42 -50.16 -44.46 12.12
N ARG A 43 -50.97 -43.56 12.68
CA ARG A 43 -51.56 -43.75 14.02
C ARG A 43 -53.04 -44.06 13.84
N GLY A 44 -53.40 -45.21 14.43
CA GLY A 44 -54.66 -45.91 14.24
C GLY A 44 -55.90 -45.08 14.47
N VAL A 45 -56.93 -45.46 13.72
CA VAL A 45 -58.33 -45.17 13.98
C VAL A 45 -58.60 -45.61 15.42
N LYS A 46 -58.84 -44.65 16.30
CA LYS A 46 -59.33 -44.90 17.66
C LYS A 46 -60.83 -44.71 17.59
N ASP A 47 -61.51 -45.80 17.90
CA ASP A 47 -62.94 -46.02 17.74
C ASP A 47 -63.79 -44.89 18.35
N PHE A 48 -64.65 -44.29 17.52
CA PHE A 48 -65.77 -43.51 18.04
C PHE A 48 -66.80 -44.50 18.58
N ASN A 49 -67.21 -44.31 19.83
CA ASN A 49 -68.23 -45.12 20.48
C ASN A 49 -69.57 -44.88 19.76
N THR A 50 -70.06 -45.87 19.01
CA THR A 50 -71.28 -45.78 18.16
C THR A 50 -72.59 -45.75 18.97
N ASN A 51 -72.52 -45.66 20.29
CA ASN A 51 -73.66 -45.65 21.19
C ASN A 51 -73.93 -44.25 21.78
N PHE A 52 -73.41 -43.19 21.17
CA PHE A 52 -73.69 -41.82 21.60
C PHE A 52 -75.00 -41.33 20.97
N GLU A 53 -76.10 -41.43 21.71
CA GLU A 53 -77.34 -40.76 21.38
C GLU A 53 -77.27 -39.29 21.80
N PHE A 54 -77.50 -38.38 20.86
CA PHE A 54 -77.65 -36.96 21.13
C PHE A 54 -79.02 -36.75 21.77
N GLY A 55 -79.07 -36.74 23.11
CA GLY A 55 -80.25 -36.30 23.82
C GLY A 55 -80.53 -34.85 23.47
N GLU A 56 -81.56 -34.61 22.66
CA GLU A 56 -82.15 -33.29 22.43
C GLU A 56 -82.59 -32.72 23.78
N ARG A 57 -81.66 -32.01 24.42
CA ARG A 57 -81.95 -31.12 25.54
C ARG A 57 -82.13 -29.74 24.93
N ASP A 58 -83.38 -29.43 24.60
CA ASP A 58 -83.87 -28.06 24.63
C ASP A 58 -83.67 -27.53 26.06
N ILE A 59 -82.48 -26.98 26.31
CA ILE A 59 -82.22 -26.14 27.46
C ILE A 59 -81.95 -24.77 26.91
N LEU A 60 -82.82 -23.84 27.30
CA LEU A 60 -82.66 -22.40 27.22
C LEU A 60 -81.31 -22.00 27.87
N THR A 61 -80.22 -22.03 27.11
CA THR A 61 -78.88 -21.74 27.60
C THR A 61 -78.65 -20.22 27.63
N ASP A 62 -78.33 -19.69 28.81
CA ASP A 62 -77.80 -18.33 28.96
C ASP A 62 -76.39 -18.26 28.36
N ASP A 63 -76.33 -18.14 27.04
CA ASP A 63 -75.10 -18.03 26.23
C ASP A 63 -74.33 -16.72 26.48
N SER A 64 -74.77 -15.88 27.42
CA SER A 64 -74.16 -14.59 27.74
C SER A 64 -72.70 -14.72 28.16
N TRP A 65 -72.36 -15.75 28.96
CA TRP A 65 -70.98 -16.03 29.37
C TRP A 65 -70.11 -16.54 28.21
N VAL A 66 -70.67 -17.39 27.35
CA VAL A 66 -69.98 -17.93 26.18
C VAL A 66 -69.70 -16.80 25.18
N MET A 67 -70.68 -15.93 24.93
CA MET A 67 -70.53 -14.76 24.07
C MET A 67 -69.57 -13.72 24.67
N ALA A 68 -69.56 -13.54 26.00
CA ALA A 68 -68.62 -12.66 26.67
C ALA A 68 -67.17 -13.12 26.51
N ASP A 69 -66.90 -14.42 26.63
CA ASP A 69 -65.57 -14.98 26.42
C ASP A 69 -65.15 -14.92 24.95
N ILE A 70 -66.06 -15.20 24.01
CA ILE A 70 -65.83 -15.02 22.57
C ILE A 70 -65.48 -13.55 22.27
N LEU A 71 -66.26 -12.60 22.80
CA LEU A 71 -66.03 -11.15 22.63
C LEU A 71 -64.71 -10.70 23.28
N LYS A 72 -64.34 -11.25 24.43
CA LYS A 72 -63.08 -10.97 25.14
C LYS A 72 -61.88 -11.49 24.35
N GLN A 73 -62.00 -12.68 23.75
CA GLN A 73 -60.98 -13.24 22.86
C GLN A 73 -60.82 -12.41 21.58
N ILE A 74 -61.91 -11.89 21.02
CA ILE A 74 -61.89 -11.01 19.86
C ILE A 74 -61.29 -9.63 20.20
N LYS A 75 -61.60 -9.07 21.37
CA LYS A 75 -61.05 -7.78 21.84
C LYS A 75 -59.57 -7.87 22.21
N ASN A 76 -59.10 -9.02 22.70
CA ASN A 76 -57.69 -9.25 23.04
C ASN A 76 -56.79 -9.56 21.83
N LYS A 77 -57.38 -9.92 20.69
CA LYS A 77 -56.68 -9.94 19.41
C LYS A 77 -56.47 -8.50 18.99
N ARG A 78 -55.28 -7.96 19.27
CA ARG A 78 -54.79 -6.65 18.80
C ARG A 78 -55.29 -6.42 17.37
N THR A 79 -55.86 -5.24 17.11
CA THR A 79 -56.31 -4.84 15.77
C THR A 79 -55.26 -5.26 14.75
N ALA A 80 -55.66 -6.06 13.77
CA ALA A 80 -54.75 -6.61 12.78
C ALA A 80 -54.09 -5.46 12.02
N THR A 81 -52.92 -5.04 12.48
CA THR A 81 -52.10 -4.05 11.79
C THR A 81 -51.68 -4.67 10.47
N THR A 82 -51.92 -3.94 9.37
CA THR A 82 -51.59 -4.43 8.04
C THR A 82 -50.10 -4.75 7.96
N LEU A 83 -49.72 -5.69 7.09
CA LEU A 83 -48.32 -6.07 6.89
C LEU A 83 -47.44 -4.83 6.65
N ASP A 84 -47.96 -3.85 5.92
CA ASP A 84 -47.31 -2.57 5.64
C ASP A 84 -46.99 -1.77 6.90
N GLN A 85 -47.90 -1.73 7.89
CA GLN A 85 -47.65 -1.05 9.16
C GLN A 85 -46.54 -1.72 9.96
N LYS A 86 -46.39 -3.05 9.87
CA LYS A 86 -45.27 -3.78 10.50
C LYS A 86 -43.95 -3.51 9.80
N ILE A 87 -43.95 -3.49 8.47
CA ILE A 87 -42.78 -3.15 7.66
C ILE A 87 -42.31 -1.73 7.98
N ASP A 88 -43.22 -0.77 8.04
CA ASP A 88 -42.89 0.61 8.37
C ASP A 88 -42.39 0.78 9.79
N LYS A 89 -42.94 0.02 10.76
CA LYS A 89 -42.43 0.01 12.13
C LYS A 89 -41.00 -0.52 12.20
N ILE A 90 -40.69 -1.59 11.46
CA ILE A 90 -39.32 -2.14 11.38
C ILE A 90 -38.37 -1.14 10.70
N ARG A 91 -38.80 -0.51 9.60
CA ARG A 91 -38.00 0.52 8.91
C ARG A 91 -37.73 1.72 9.80
N LYS A 92 -38.74 2.21 10.54
CA LYS A 92 -38.58 3.32 11.49
C LYS A 92 -37.60 2.96 12.61
N LYS A 93 -37.69 1.74 13.16
CA LYS A 93 -36.73 1.26 14.16
C LYS A 93 -35.30 1.21 13.62
N ARG A 94 -35.06 0.58 12.48
CA ARG A 94 -33.72 0.54 11.86
C ARG A 94 -33.18 1.94 11.56
N LYS A 95 -34.03 2.85 11.04
CA LYS A 95 -33.63 4.24 10.79
C LYS A 95 -33.21 4.97 12.07
N ALA A 96 -33.90 4.73 13.19
CA ALA A 96 -33.51 5.31 14.47
C ALA A 96 -32.19 4.71 14.98
N GLU A 97 -32.04 3.39 14.93
CA GLU A 97 -30.80 2.69 15.32
C GLU A 97 -29.58 3.21 14.53
N PHE A 98 -29.71 3.36 13.20
CA PHE A 98 -28.62 3.92 12.39
C PHE A 98 -28.37 5.40 12.64
N ARG A 99 -29.41 6.20 12.92
CA ARG A 99 -29.23 7.60 13.32
C ARG A 99 -28.39 7.71 14.59
N ASP A 100 -28.68 6.90 15.60
CA ASP A 100 -27.94 6.94 16.86
C ASP A 100 -26.48 6.54 16.66
N VAL A 101 -26.21 5.48 15.88
CA VAL A 101 -24.85 5.05 15.52
C VAL A 101 -24.08 6.14 14.77
N ILE A 102 -24.72 6.78 13.78
CA ILE A 102 -24.10 7.88 13.02
C ILE A 102 -23.75 9.04 13.95
N THR A 103 -24.68 9.48 14.80
CA THR A 103 -24.42 10.61 15.71
C THR A 103 -23.32 10.33 16.73
N LYS A 104 -23.11 9.07 17.11
CA LYS A 104 -21.98 8.67 17.96
C LYS A 104 -20.67 8.76 17.18
N LEU A 105 -20.62 8.14 15.99
CA LEU A 105 -19.42 8.12 15.15
C LEU A 105 -19.01 9.52 14.67
N GLU A 106 -19.95 10.41 14.37
CA GLU A 106 -19.66 11.80 13.96
C GLU A 106 -18.84 12.54 15.01
N LYS A 107 -19.17 12.40 16.30
CA LYS A 107 -18.40 13.01 17.41
C LYS A 107 -17.00 12.43 17.52
N ASP A 108 -16.85 11.12 17.33
CA ASP A 108 -15.55 10.45 17.39
C ASP A 108 -14.66 10.89 16.21
N VAL A 109 -15.23 11.02 15.01
CA VAL A 109 -14.52 11.52 13.82
C VAL A 109 -14.08 12.98 14.03
N GLU A 110 -14.95 13.84 14.55
CA GLU A 110 -14.59 15.23 14.87
C GLU A 110 -13.45 15.30 15.89
N ALA A 111 -13.47 14.44 16.91
CA ALA A 111 -12.41 14.36 17.91
C ALA A 111 -11.07 13.94 17.28
N VAL A 112 -11.07 12.93 16.41
CA VAL A 112 -9.86 12.47 15.69
C VAL A 112 -9.30 13.58 14.80
N VAL A 113 -10.15 14.25 14.02
CA VAL A 113 -9.69 15.35 13.13
C VAL A 113 -9.07 16.50 13.92
N ARG A 114 -9.63 16.82 15.10
CA ARG A 114 -9.04 17.83 15.99
C ARG A 114 -7.68 17.39 16.53
N LEU A 115 -7.57 16.15 17.02
CA LEU A 115 -6.32 15.61 17.53
C LEU A 115 -5.23 15.56 16.44
N GLU A 116 -5.56 15.11 15.23
CA GLU A 116 -4.59 15.12 14.13
C GLU A 116 -4.10 16.53 13.75
N ARG A 117 -4.97 17.53 13.88
CA ARG A 117 -4.60 18.93 13.64
C ARG A 117 -3.65 19.42 14.73
N GLU A 118 -4.00 19.16 15.99
CA GLU A 118 -3.17 19.50 17.14
C GLU A 118 -1.81 18.80 17.03
N GLU A 119 -1.75 17.50 16.69
CA GLU A 119 -0.50 16.76 16.47
C GLU A 119 0.36 17.38 15.36
N ARG A 120 -0.25 17.81 14.24
CA ARG A 120 0.48 18.52 13.17
C ARG A 120 1.05 19.84 13.66
N GLU A 121 0.31 20.58 14.48
CA GLU A 121 0.76 21.85 15.05
C GLU A 121 1.87 21.63 16.09
N PHE A 122 1.76 20.59 16.93
CA PHE A 122 2.80 20.15 17.84
C PHE A 122 4.07 19.77 17.09
N ALA A 123 4.00 18.92 16.07
CA ALA A 123 5.15 18.55 15.25
C ALA A 123 5.81 19.78 14.58
N ALA A 124 5.01 20.74 14.10
CA ALA A 124 5.52 21.97 13.51
C ALA A 124 6.23 22.86 14.56
N SER A 125 5.70 22.94 15.78
CA SER A 125 6.32 23.68 16.88
C SER A 125 7.58 23.00 17.40
N GLU A 126 7.58 21.68 17.53
CA GLU A 126 8.74 20.87 17.88
C GLU A 126 9.85 21.02 16.84
N ALA A 127 9.53 21.03 15.55
CA ALA A 127 10.50 21.29 14.49
C ALA A 127 11.14 22.68 14.63
N LYS A 128 10.35 23.71 14.97
CA LYS A 128 10.86 25.06 15.22
C LYS A 128 11.75 25.10 16.47
N LEU A 129 11.35 24.42 17.54
CA LEU A 129 12.13 24.30 18.77
C LEU A 129 13.43 23.54 18.52
N SER A 130 13.42 22.45 17.73
CA SER A 130 14.63 21.71 17.34
C SER A 130 15.59 22.59 16.53
N VAL A 131 15.08 23.41 15.62
CA VAL A 131 15.91 24.38 14.87
C VAL A 131 16.49 25.43 15.80
N ALA A 132 15.70 25.97 16.73
CA ALA A 132 16.15 26.95 17.70
C ALA A 132 17.20 26.35 18.67
N GLN A 133 16.95 25.14 19.18
CA GLN A 133 17.88 24.40 20.02
C GLN A 133 19.19 24.14 19.27
N LYS A 134 19.16 23.64 18.03
CA LYS A 134 20.38 23.44 17.23
C LYS A 134 21.17 24.73 16.99
N ARG A 135 20.49 25.88 16.93
CA ARG A 135 21.16 27.19 16.84
C ARG A 135 21.76 27.63 18.17
N LEU A 136 21.11 27.31 19.29
CA LEU A 136 21.51 27.72 20.64
C LEU A 136 22.59 26.82 21.25
N GLU A 137 22.49 25.51 21.00
CA GLU A 137 23.40 24.45 21.45
C GLU A 137 24.76 24.50 20.72
N GLY A 138 24.95 25.46 19.81
CA GLY A 138 26.28 25.99 19.54
C GLY A 138 27.27 24.98 18.99
N THR A 139 26.85 24.01 18.18
CA THR A 139 27.76 23.50 17.14
C THR A 139 27.94 24.64 16.15
N SER A 140 28.90 25.53 16.42
CA SER A 140 29.24 26.70 15.61
C SER A 140 29.35 26.35 14.13
N THR A 141 28.26 26.56 13.39
CA THR A 141 28.32 26.79 11.95
C THR A 141 28.42 28.28 11.64
N ALA A 142 28.65 29.12 12.65
CA ALA A 142 29.20 30.45 12.41
C ALA A 142 30.65 30.34 11.89
N ASP A 143 31.37 29.26 12.26
CA ASP A 143 32.67 28.90 11.66
C ASP A 143 32.58 27.92 10.48
N GLN A 144 31.44 27.28 10.27
CA GLN A 144 31.17 26.57 9.01
C GLN A 144 30.61 27.55 7.98
N SER A 145 31.38 28.61 7.71
CA SER A 145 31.36 29.24 6.40
C SER A 145 31.32 28.10 5.37
N ARG A 146 30.38 28.16 4.42
CA ARG A 146 30.23 27.12 3.40
C ARG A 146 31.51 27.12 2.56
N VAL A 147 32.50 26.35 3.00
CA VAL A 147 33.82 26.32 2.38
C VAL A 147 33.61 25.78 0.98
N TRP A 148 33.85 26.64 0.00
CA TRP A 148 33.75 26.32 -1.43
C TRP A 148 34.57 25.07 -1.80
N PHE A 149 35.55 24.72 -0.96
CA PHE A 149 36.31 23.50 -1.02
C PHE A 149 35.99 22.60 0.18
N GLN A 150 35.18 21.56 -0.06
CA GLN A 150 35.09 20.44 0.88
C GLN A 150 36.43 19.71 0.97
N THR A 151 36.91 19.46 2.18
CA THR A 151 38.11 18.64 2.37
C THR A 151 37.89 17.23 1.80
N GLN A 152 38.97 16.51 1.47
CA GLN A 152 38.83 15.14 0.94
C GLN A 152 38.15 14.22 1.97
N GLN A 153 38.34 14.48 3.26
CA GLN A 153 37.69 13.76 4.35
C GLN A 153 36.20 14.09 4.43
N GLU A 154 35.79 15.35 4.36
CA GLU A 154 34.36 15.73 4.27
C GLU A 154 33.68 15.16 3.04
N ARG A 155 34.36 15.12 1.89
CA ARG A 155 33.82 14.45 0.70
C ARG A 155 33.66 12.95 0.91
N LYS A 156 34.56 12.30 1.66
CA LYS A 156 34.41 10.89 2.03
C LYS A 156 33.24 10.71 3.01
N GLN A 157 33.12 11.55 4.03
CA GLN A 157 32.05 11.48 5.03
C GLN A 157 30.69 11.78 4.41
N SER A 158 30.56 12.84 3.60
CA SER A 158 29.32 13.13 2.87
C SER A 158 28.93 12.01 1.90
N ARG A 159 29.91 11.28 1.35
CA ARG A 159 29.65 10.10 0.53
C ARG A 159 29.20 8.89 1.33
N VAL A 160 29.65 8.75 2.58
CA VAL A 160 29.22 7.68 3.49
C VAL A 160 27.84 8.00 4.06
N SER A 161 27.61 9.23 4.52
CA SER A 161 26.33 9.65 5.09
C SER A 161 25.18 9.70 4.09
N LYS A 162 25.48 9.86 2.79
CA LYS A 162 24.49 9.77 1.71
C LYS A 162 24.27 8.36 1.18
N ALA A 163 25.10 7.39 1.57
CA ALA A 163 24.91 6.00 1.16
C ALA A 163 23.80 5.39 2.04
N LEU A 164 22.73 4.91 1.41
CA LEU A 164 21.56 4.42 2.12
C LEU A 164 21.78 3.00 2.66
N GLN A 165 22.60 2.22 1.96
CA GLN A 165 22.93 0.83 2.29
C GLN A 165 24.41 0.53 2.00
N GLU A 166 24.96 -0.48 2.67
CA GLU A 166 26.35 -0.94 2.49
C GLU A 166 26.69 -1.29 1.03
N PHE A 167 25.68 -1.73 0.27
CA PHE A 167 25.76 -1.99 -1.17
C PHE A 167 26.25 -0.77 -1.97
N ASP A 168 25.77 0.43 -1.64
CA ASP A 168 26.14 1.67 -2.35
C ASP A 168 27.62 2.03 -2.12
N LEU A 169 28.18 1.64 -0.97
CA LEU A 169 29.62 1.77 -0.69
C LEU A 169 30.43 0.68 -1.43
N ALA A 170 29.91 -0.54 -1.51
CA ALA A 170 30.58 -1.70 -2.11
C ALA A 170 30.69 -1.63 -3.65
N LEU A 171 29.73 -0.97 -4.30
CA LEU A 171 29.79 -0.69 -5.74
C LEU A 171 30.92 0.29 -6.13
N ARG A 172 31.54 0.98 -5.16
CA ARG A 172 32.58 1.97 -5.41
C ARG A 172 33.97 1.34 -5.53
N GLY A 173 34.19 0.66 -6.65
CA GLY A 173 35.50 0.17 -7.10
C GLY A 173 35.43 -1.26 -7.63
N LYS A 174 36.11 -1.53 -8.76
CA LYS A 174 36.04 -2.83 -9.45
C LYS A 174 36.32 -4.02 -8.52
N LYS A 175 37.34 -3.91 -7.65
CA LYS A 175 37.74 -4.96 -6.71
C LYS A 175 36.74 -5.16 -5.56
N LYS A 176 36.23 -4.08 -4.96
CA LYS A 176 35.24 -4.15 -3.86
C LYS A 176 33.89 -4.67 -4.36
N ARG A 177 33.47 -4.21 -5.54
CA ARG A 177 32.29 -4.71 -6.24
C ARG A 177 32.40 -6.21 -6.53
N GLN A 178 33.56 -6.66 -7.02
CA GLN A 178 33.78 -8.07 -7.32
C GLN A 178 33.70 -8.94 -6.05
N LYS A 179 34.31 -8.50 -4.94
CA LYS A 179 34.20 -9.20 -3.64
C LYS A 179 32.76 -9.26 -3.13
N PHE A 180 32.05 -8.13 -3.12
CA PHE A 180 30.65 -8.08 -2.69
C PHE A 180 29.74 -8.97 -3.54
N LEU A 181 29.93 -8.99 -4.87
CA LEU A 181 29.19 -9.91 -5.75
C LEU A 181 29.58 -11.38 -5.54
N GLN A 182 30.79 -11.67 -5.07
CA GLN A 182 31.26 -13.03 -4.82
C GLN A 182 30.78 -13.55 -3.46
N GLU A 183 30.72 -12.67 -2.44
CA GLU A 183 30.17 -12.95 -1.12
C GLU A 183 28.64 -13.04 -1.15
N GLY A 184 27.96 -12.14 -1.87
CA GLY A 184 26.50 -12.19 -2.05
C GLY A 184 26.01 -13.37 -2.90
N LYS A 185 26.89 -14.00 -3.69
CA LYS A 185 26.59 -15.25 -4.42
C LYS A 185 26.76 -16.50 -3.56
N ARG A 186 27.42 -16.41 -2.40
CA ARG A 186 27.67 -17.54 -1.49
C ARG A 186 26.57 -17.71 -0.45
N LYS A 187 25.76 -16.68 -0.22
CA LYS A 187 24.57 -16.78 0.61
C LYS A 187 23.39 -16.99 -0.32
N GLU A 188 22.88 -18.22 -0.39
CA GLU A 188 21.56 -18.42 -0.99
C GLU A 188 20.54 -17.72 -0.10
N PRO A 189 19.78 -16.73 -0.62
CA PRO A 189 18.87 -15.99 0.22
C PRO A 189 17.78 -16.91 0.72
N THR A 190 17.55 -16.89 2.03
CA THR A 190 16.47 -17.60 2.70
C THR A 190 15.12 -17.13 2.13
N ALA A 191 14.07 -17.96 2.21
CA ALA A 191 12.75 -17.60 1.66
C ALA A 191 12.24 -16.24 2.18
N GLU A 192 12.49 -15.96 3.45
CA GLU A 192 12.16 -14.69 4.10
C GLU A 192 12.97 -13.51 3.55
N GLU A 193 14.27 -13.67 3.29
CA GLU A 193 15.12 -12.62 2.72
C GLU A 193 14.71 -12.27 1.28
N ARG A 194 14.18 -13.25 0.53
CA ARG A 194 13.62 -13.01 -0.82
C ARG A 194 12.33 -12.19 -0.73
N ALA A 195 11.44 -12.53 0.20
CA ALA A 195 10.21 -11.77 0.43
C ALA A 195 10.52 -10.33 0.87
N GLN A 196 11.43 -10.15 1.83
CA GLN A 196 11.87 -8.82 2.27
C GLN A 196 12.50 -8.01 1.13
N PHE A 197 13.28 -8.64 0.26
CA PHE A 197 13.86 -7.98 -0.91
C PHE A 197 12.80 -7.51 -1.91
N GLU A 198 11.76 -8.31 -2.15
CA GLU A 198 10.65 -7.95 -3.03
C GLU A 198 9.81 -6.81 -2.45
N ILE A 199 9.54 -6.83 -1.14
CA ILE A 199 8.87 -5.75 -0.41
C ILE A 199 9.67 -4.44 -0.52
N LEU A 200 10.98 -4.49 -0.24
CA LEU A 200 11.85 -3.32 -0.32
C LEU A 200 11.92 -2.78 -1.76
N LYS A 201 12.01 -3.67 -2.76
CA LYS A 201 11.97 -3.31 -4.17
C LYS A 201 10.64 -2.63 -4.55
N ALA A 202 9.52 -3.14 -4.06
CA ALA A 202 8.21 -2.54 -4.28
C ALA A 202 8.11 -1.15 -3.65
N GLN A 203 8.60 -0.98 -2.41
CA GLN A 203 8.65 0.31 -1.71
C GLN A 203 9.52 1.33 -2.47
N MET A 204 10.72 0.94 -2.89
CA MET A 204 11.63 1.81 -3.67
C MET A 204 11.03 2.20 -5.02
N PHE A 205 10.27 1.31 -5.65
CA PHE A 205 9.55 1.61 -6.88
C PHE A 205 8.40 2.60 -6.63
N ALA A 206 7.60 2.40 -5.59
CA ALA A 206 6.52 3.29 -5.19
C ALA A 206 7.05 4.70 -4.85
N GLU A 207 8.16 4.79 -4.11
CA GLU A 207 8.80 6.07 -3.79
C GLU A 207 9.29 6.78 -5.05
N ARG A 208 9.90 6.04 -6.00
CA ARG A 208 10.33 6.60 -7.28
C ARG A 208 9.15 7.06 -8.14
N ALA A 209 8.06 6.30 -8.17
CA ALA A 209 6.85 6.67 -8.88
C ALA A 209 6.25 7.96 -8.31
N ALA A 210 6.05 8.03 -7.00
CA ALA A 210 5.58 9.23 -6.32
C ALA A 210 6.50 10.45 -6.56
N LYS A 211 7.83 10.24 -6.57
CA LYS A 211 8.81 11.30 -6.92
C LYS A 211 8.74 11.72 -8.39
N ARG A 212 8.27 10.87 -9.31
CA ARG A 212 8.06 11.25 -10.72
C ARG A 212 6.76 12.02 -10.88
N ASP A 213 5.72 11.64 -10.18
CA ASP A 213 4.41 12.30 -10.24
C ASP A 213 4.46 13.69 -9.59
N ARG A 214 5.26 13.87 -8.54
CA ARG A 214 5.52 15.18 -7.92
C ARG A 214 6.42 16.10 -8.74
N ARG A 215 7.07 15.63 -9.82
CA ARG A 215 7.88 16.51 -10.67
C ARG A 215 6.95 17.35 -11.54
N PRO A 216 7.15 18.68 -11.61
CA PRO A 216 6.37 19.51 -12.50
C PRO A 216 6.54 19.01 -13.95
N LYS A 217 5.42 18.78 -14.64
CA LYS A 217 5.43 18.41 -16.06
C LYS A 217 6.06 19.58 -16.83
N ARG A 218 7.00 19.29 -17.74
CA ARG A 218 7.59 20.32 -18.61
C ARG A 218 6.44 20.98 -19.40
N ALA A 219 6.32 22.30 -19.31
CA ALA A 219 5.31 23.05 -20.06
C ALA A 219 5.44 22.73 -21.55
N ARG A 220 4.34 22.28 -22.16
CA ARG A 220 4.21 22.10 -23.61
C ARG A 220 3.56 23.35 -24.19
N ALA A 221 4.02 23.77 -25.37
CA ALA A 221 3.62 25.03 -25.99
C ALA A 221 2.17 25.07 -26.51
N MET A 222 1.51 23.92 -26.62
CA MET A 222 0.09 23.81 -26.97
C MET A 222 -0.60 22.97 -25.90
N ALA A 223 -1.70 23.47 -25.36
CA ALA A 223 -2.63 22.70 -24.55
C ALA A 223 -3.51 21.90 -25.52
N GLU A 224 -3.13 20.66 -25.82
CA GLU A 224 -4.06 19.72 -26.46
C GLU A 224 -5.12 19.33 -25.42
N GLU A 225 -6.38 19.49 -25.81
CA GLU A 225 -7.57 19.02 -25.12
C GLU A 225 -7.44 17.56 -24.68
N GLU A 226 -8.19 17.25 -23.62
CA GLU A 226 -8.21 15.97 -22.92
C GLU A 226 -8.71 14.82 -23.83
N GLU A 227 -7.82 14.27 -24.67
CA GLU A 227 -8.04 12.96 -25.28
C GLU A 227 -7.65 11.84 -24.31
N PRO A 228 -8.42 10.72 -24.28
CA PRO A 228 -8.18 9.61 -23.39
C PRO A 228 -6.79 9.02 -23.64
N GLN A 229 -6.13 8.70 -22.53
CA GLN A 229 -4.77 8.15 -22.45
C GLN A 229 -4.49 7.12 -23.55
N ARG A 230 -3.88 7.56 -24.65
CA ARG A 230 -3.15 6.64 -25.53
C ARG A 230 -2.00 6.13 -24.70
N LYS A 231 -2.16 4.89 -24.20
CA LYS A 231 -1.10 4.11 -23.56
C LYS A 231 0.14 4.32 -24.41
N ALA A 232 1.13 5.02 -23.86
CA ALA A 232 2.46 5.13 -24.43
C ALA A 232 3.04 3.72 -24.38
N THR A 233 2.67 2.91 -25.36
CA THR A 233 3.44 1.74 -25.74
C THR A 233 4.83 2.29 -25.97
N ASN A 234 5.75 1.85 -25.14
CA ASN A 234 7.17 2.08 -25.30
C ASN A 234 7.56 1.26 -26.53
N GLN A 235 7.09 1.65 -27.72
CA GLN A 235 7.62 1.19 -28.96
C GLN A 235 9.00 1.81 -29.03
N LYS A 236 9.97 1.07 -28.47
CA LYS A 236 11.31 0.96 -29.04
C LYS A 236 11.13 1.16 -30.53
N GLY A 237 11.58 2.31 -31.04
CA GLY A 237 11.50 2.65 -32.45
C GLY A 237 11.80 1.39 -33.24
N GLY A 238 10.85 1.01 -34.10
CA GLY A 238 10.85 -0.28 -34.77
C GLY A 238 12.26 -0.61 -35.19
N LYS A 239 12.74 -1.81 -34.85
CA LYS A 239 13.98 -2.33 -35.41
C LYS A 239 13.83 -2.18 -36.92
N GLY A 240 14.39 -1.09 -37.46
CA GLY A 240 14.53 -0.92 -38.89
C GLY A 240 15.13 -2.22 -39.37
N GLY A 241 14.52 -2.80 -40.41
CA GLY A 241 14.93 -4.09 -40.97
C GLY A 241 16.44 -4.17 -41.10
N LYS A 242 16.99 -5.38 -41.20
CA LYS A 242 18.44 -5.65 -41.24
C LYS A 242 19.12 -4.94 -42.44
N LYS A 243 19.24 -3.62 -42.40
CA LYS A 243 20.04 -2.82 -43.31
C LYS A 243 21.47 -3.10 -42.93
N SER A 244 22.25 -3.53 -43.92
CA SER A 244 23.70 -3.68 -43.81
C SER A 244 24.29 -2.43 -43.15
N VAL A 245 25.40 -2.59 -42.43
CA VAL A 245 26.15 -1.46 -41.86
C VAL A 245 26.45 -0.44 -42.97
N PHE A 246 26.74 -0.93 -44.18
CA PHE A 246 26.94 -0.14 -45.38
C PHE A 246 25.70 0.68 -45.78
N ASP A 247 24.51 0.06 -45.84
CA ASP A 247 23.25 0.75 -46.18
C ASP A 247 22.87 1.82 -45.15
N LYS A 248 23.20 1.56 -43.88
CA LYS A 248 22.98 2.52 -42.80
C LYS A 248 23.94 3.70 -42.91
N GLU A 249 25.16 3.48 -43.36
CA GLU A 249 26.12 4.57 -43.60
C GLU A 249 25.73 5.40 -44.83
N LEU A 250 25.32 4.73 -45.92
CA LEU A 250 24.93 5.40 -47.17
C LEU A 250 23.73 6.33 -47.00
N THR A 251 22.78 5.97 -46.13
CA THR A 251 21.53 6.76 -45.94
C THR A 251 21.57 7.71 -44.75
N ASN A 252 22.67 7.78 -44.00
CA ASN A 252 22.77 8.58 -42.78
C ASN A 252 23.42 9.95 -43.02
N THR A 253 22.60 10.97 -43.22
CA THR A 253 23.02 12.38 -43.38
C THR A 253 23.17 13.13 -42.05
N SER A 254 23.15 12.44 -40.90
CA SER A 254 23.23 13.13 -39.60
C SER A 254 24.59 13.78 -39.36
N SER A 255 24.59 14.91 -38.65
CA SER A 255 25.82 15.63 -38.28
C SER A 255 26.81 14.77 -37.46
N LYS A 256 26.31 13.74 -36.78
CA LYS A 256 27.13 12.80 -36.02
C LYS A 256 27.90 11.84 -36.93
N ALA A 257 27.26 11.30 -37.98
CA ALA A 257 27.94 10.49 -38.98
C ALA A 257 29.05 11.31 -39.67
N LEU A 258 28.76 12.54 -40.08
CA LEU A 258 29.75 13.44 -40.68
C LEU A 258 30.94 13.71 -39.75
N LYS A 259 30.71 13.87 -38.44
CA LYS A 259 31.79 14.03 -37.44
C LYS A 259 32.66 12.78 -37.32
N HIS A 260 32.09 11.58 -37.42
CA HIS A 260 32.86 10.34 -37.40
C HIS A 260 33.77 10.21 -38.63
N TYR A 261 33.27 10.55 -39.82
CA TYR A 261 34.11 10.60 -41.03
C TYR A 261 35.20 11.66 -40.95
N ARG A 262 34.89 12.86 -40.44
CA ARG A 262 35.88 13.95 -40.25
C ARG A 262 36.95 13.62 -39.20
N ALA A 263 36.57 12.93 -38.12
CA ALA A 263 37.49 12.57 -37.05
C ALA A 263 38.44 11.42 -37.42
N GLY A 264 38.15 10.70 -38.50
CA GLY A 264 38.89 9.53 -38.94
C GLY A 264 38.62 8.28 -38.08
N PRO A 265 39.34 7.17 -38.38
CA PRO A 265 39.06 5.87 -37.77
C PRO A 265 39.17 5.90 -36.24
N SER A 266 38.32 5.11 -35.58
CA SER A 266 38.30 5.01 -34.11
C SER A 266 39.63 4.47 -33.58
N PHE A 267 39.85 4.53 -32.25
CA PHE A 267 41.08 3.95 -31.67
C PHE A 267 41.23 2.45 -31.97
N GLU A 268 40.12 1.71 -31.94
CA GLU A 268 40.10 0.28 -32.25
C GLU A 268 40.34 0.03 -33.73
N ASP A 269 39.74 0.84 -34.62
CA ASP A 269 39.95 0.70 -36.06
C ASP A 269 41.36 1.10 -36.47
N ARG A 270 41.96 2.12 -35.85
CA ARG A 270 43.38 2.44 -36.05
C ARG A 270 44.30 1.30 -35.61
N LYS A 271 43.99 0.64 -34.49
CA LYS A 271 44.73 -0.54 -34.03
C LYS A 271 44.59 -1.71 -35.01
N ARG A 272 43.40 -1.95 -35.55
CA ARG A 272 43.16 -2.98 -36.58
C ARG A 272 43.86 -2.66 -37.90
N LEU A 273 43.84 -1.40 -38.32
CA LEU A 273 44.46 -0.92 -39.55
C LEU A 273 45.97 -0.71 -39.42
N GLY A 274 46.58 -1.02 -38.27
CA GLY A 274 48.02 -0.85 -38.04
C GLY A 274 48.48 0.61 -38.06
N ILE A 275 47.55 1.57 -37.97
CA ILE A 275 47.84 3.01 -37.95
C ILE A 275 48.21 3.37 -36.50
N GLU A 276 49.42 2.97 -36.08
CA GLU A 276 49.97 3.40 -34.81
C GLU A 276 50.22 4.91 -34.82
N ARG A 277 49.76 5.60 -33.78
CA ARG A 277 50.14 7.00 -33.56
C ARG A 277 51.66 7.00 -33.35
N LYS A 278 52.43 7.50 -34.32
CA LYS A 278 53.77 8.01 -34.03
C LYS A 278 53.59 9.05 -32.93
N ARG A 279 53.99 8.69 -31.69
CA ARG A 279 54.07 9.64 -30.59
C ARG A 279 55.03 10.74 -31.07
N PRO A 280 54.68 12.03 -30.99
CA PRO A 280 55.68 13.06 -31.19
C PRO A 280 56.69 12.88 -30.05
N GLY A 281 57.86 12.37 -30.40
CA GLY A 281 58.93 12.10 -29.45
C GLY A 281 59.48 13.40 -28.88
N GLY A 282 59.66 13.43 -27.57
CA GLY A 282 60.68 14.24 -26.91
C GLY A 282 61.59 13.31 -26.14
N PRO A 283 62.93 13.34 -26.31
CA PRO A 283 63.83 12.48 -25.57
C PRO A 283 63.90 12.93 -24.10
N LYS A 284 63.83 11.95 -23.19
CA LYS A 284 63.97 12.18 -21.74
C LYS A 284 65.39 12.66 -21.42
N PHE A 285 65.51 13.89 -20.94
CA PHE A 285 66.77 14.46 -20.49
C PHE A 285 67.16 13.83 -19.14
N ASN A 286 68.07 12.85 -19.15
CA ASN A 286 68.66 12.30 -17.93
C ASN A 286 69.72 13.29 -17.41
N ARG A 287 69.39 14.10 -16.40
CA ARG A 287 70.40 14.87 -15.64
C ARG A 287 71.23 13.89 -14.82
N LYS A 288 72.48 13.65 -15.24
CA LYS A 288 73.52 13.09 -14.36
C LYS A 288 73.79 14.10 -13.25
N LYS A 289 73.65 13.70 -11.99
CA LYS A 289 74.18 14.44 -10.84
C LYS A 289 75.70 14.19 -10.79
N LYS A 290 76.48 15.27 -10.77
CA LYS A 290 77.83 15.29 -10.20
C LYS A 290 77.70 15.59 -8.72
#